data_AF-A0A965VCE7-F1
#
_entry.id   AF-A0A965VCE7-F1
#
_cell.length_a   1.000
_cell.length_b   1.000
_cell.length_c   1.000
_cell.angle_alpha   90.00
_cell.angle_beta   90.00
_cell.angle_gamma   90.00
#
_symmetry.space_group_name_H-M   'P 1'
#
loop_
_entity.id
_entity.type
_entity.pdbx_description
1 polymer ?
#
loop_
_entity_poly.entity_id
_entity_poly.type
_entity_poly.pdbx_seq_one_letter_code
_entity_poly.pdbx_strand_id
1 'polypeptide(L)'
;MPDVHFVSFASRRLAGSLARIRAEAAALGRFRSIHALTPRGLGRDYWAVHAETVRGQRRGYGLWTWKPYVVRRVLNEIPTDDVLVYCDAGCSLNVEGVPRLDAYAGLAAGHPAQMLAFTLDQPVGEWTKRATLQAAAASDEVRARPMVSATALVVRSS
;
A
#
# COMPACT_ATOMS: atom_id res chain seq x y z
N MET A 1 -0.12 -9.05 20.62
CA MET A 1 -0.13 -8.11 19.48
C MET A 1 -0.04 -8.92 18.22
N PRO A 2 -0.71 -8.53 17.13
CA PRO A 2 -0.64 -9.28 15.87
C PRO A 2 0.80 -9.26 15.33
N ASP A 3 1.16 -10.30 14.59
CA ASP A 3 2.39 -10.24 13.82
C ASP A 3 2.21 -9.22 12.69
N VAL A 4 3.33 -8.61 12.30
CA VAL A 4 3.33 -7.53 11.31
C VAL A 4 4.17 -7.96 10.13
N HIS A 5 3.64 -7.76 8.94
CA HIS A 5 4.26 -8.07 7.67
C HIS A 5 4.46 -6.77 6.89
N PHE A 6 5.50 -6.70 6.07
CA PHE A 6 5.78 -5.53 5.26
C PHE A 6 5.67 -5.84 3.78
N VAL A 7 5.08 -4.95 3.00
CA VAL A 7 5.11 -5.02 1.53
C VAL A 7 5.47 -3.67 0.93
N SER A 8 6.32 -3.72 -0.09
CA SER A 8 6.58 -2.60 -0.98
C SER A 8 6.78 -3.12 -2.40
N PHE A 9 6.64 -2.22 -3.37
CA PHE A 9 6.85 -2.55 -4.78
C PHE A 9 7.57 -1.43 -5.51
N ALA A 10 8.45 -1.81 -6.42
CA ALA A 10 9.07 -0.89 -7.34
C ALA A 10 9.24 -1.48 -8.74
N SER A 11 9.02 -0.64 -9.75
CA SER A 11 9.54 -0.92 -11.10
C SER A 11 11.08 -0.84 -11.12
N ARG A 12 11.70 -1.33 -12.19
CA ARG A 12 13.17 -1.31 -12.37
C ARG A 12 13.82 0.06 -12.12
N ARG A 13 13.10 1.16 -12.38
CA ARG A 13 13.59 2.54 -12.18
C ARG A 13 13.83 2.90 -10.70
N LEU A 14 13.13 2.23 -9.79
CA LEU A 14 13.18 2.49 -8.35
C LEU A 14 13.78 1.30 -7.58
N ALA A 15 14.57 0.45 -8.27
CA ALA A 15 15.20 -0.72 -7.67
C ALA A 15 16.09 -0.37 -6.47
N GLY A 16 16.83 0.75 -6.54
CA GLY A 16 17.63 1.25 -5.42
C GLY A 16 16.80 1.62 -4.20
N SER A 17 15.67 2.32 -4.40
CA SER A 17 14.76 2.68 -3.31
C SER A 17 14.11 1.44 -2.68
N LEU A 18 13.72 0.45 -3.49
CA LEU A 18 13.20 -0.82 -3.00
C LEU A 18 14.23 -1.61 -2.19
N ALA A 19 15.49 -1.64 -2.66
CA ALA A 19 16.57 -2.28 -1.92
C ALA A 19 16.82 -1.59 -0.57
N ARG A 20 16.81 -0.25 -0.55
CA ARG A 20 16.94 0.55 0.68
C ARG A 20 15.81 0.26 1.67
N ILE A 21 14.55 0.43 1.27
CA ILE A 21 13.42 0.26 2.19
C ILE A 21 13.30 -1.19 2.70
N ARG A 22 13.72 -2.18 1.90
CA ARG A 22 13.84 -3.58 2.33
C ARG A 22 14.88 -3.73 3.44
N ALA A 23 16.05 -3.10 3.29
CA ALA A 23 17.11 -3.14 4.29
C ALA A 23 16.68 -2.42 5.58
N GLU A 24 16.03 -1.26 5.46
CA GLU A 24 15.47 -0.54 6.61
C GLU A 24 14.40 -1.39 7.31
N ALA A 25 13.48 -2.02 6.57
CA ALA A 25 12.48 -2.92 7.15
C ALA A 25 13.10 -4.10 7.90
N ALA A 26 14.18 -4.67 7.37
CA ALA A 26 14.93 -5.73 8.05
C ALA A 26 15.61 -5.22 9.33
N ALA A 27 16.19 -4.02 9.29
CA ALA A 27 16.86 -3.40 10.42
C ALA A 27 15.90 -3.06 11.59
N LEU A 28 14.61 -2.86 11.31
CA LEU A 28 13.59 -2.68 12.35
C LEU A 28 13.41 -3.93 13.23
N GLY A 29 13.76 -5.13 12.74
CA GLY A 29 13.64 -6.38 13.50
C GLY A 29 12.22 -6.77 13.92
N ARG A 30 11.19 -6.04 13.47
CA ARG A 30 9.80 -6.18 13.93
C ARG A 30 8.90 -6.96 12.96
N PHE A 31 9.25 -6.97 11.67
CA PHE A 31 8.43 -7.61 10.65
C PHE A 31 8.70 -9.12 10.56
N ARG A 32 7.64 -9.93 10.63
CA ARG A 32 7.69 -11.39 10.45
C ARG A 32 8.05 -11.78 9.03
N SER A 33 7.56 -11.03 8.03
CA SER A 33 8.00 -11.17 6.63
C SER A 33 8.11 -9.81 5.94
N ILE A 34 8.97 -9.74 4.92
CA ILE A 34 9.26 -8.54 4.14
C ILE A 34 9.14 -8.88 2.66
N HIS A 35 8.13 -8.33 2.00
CA HIS A 35 7.79 -8.54 0.59
C HIS A 35 8.24 -7.33 -0.23
N ALA A 36 9.48 -7.36 -0.71
CA ALA A 36 10.02 -6.34 -1.62
C ALA A 36 9.81 -6.75 -3.08
N LEU A 37 8.65 -6.43 -3.63
CA LEU A 37 8.19 -6.94 -4.92
C LEU A 37 8.66 -6.09 -6.11
N THR A 38 8.85 -6.75 -7.24
CA THR A 38 9.18 -6.12 -8.53
C THR A 38 8.17 -6.61 -9.59
N PRO A 39 8.19 -6.10 -10.83
CA PRO A 39 7.34 -6.63 -11.88
C PRO A 39 7.45 -8.14 -12.12
N ARG A 40 8.59 -8.76 -11.76
CA ARG A 40 8.78 -10.21 -11.82
C ARG A 40 7.91 -10.97 -10.80
N GLY A 41 7.52 -10.30 -9.73
CA GLY A 41 6.61 -10.82 -8.72
C GLY A 41 5.14 -10.64 -9.08
N LEU A 42 4.80 -10.01 -10.22
CA LEU A 42 3.41 -9.92 -10.68
C LEU A 42 3.04 -11.20 -11.43
N GLY A 43 1.93 -11.82 -11.04
CA GLY A 43 1.47 -13.11 -11.56
C GLY A 43 0.85 -13.04 -12.95
N ARG A 44 0.58 -14.22 -13.53
CA ARG A 44 -0.05 -14.32 -14.86
C ARG A 44 -1.44 -13.68 -14.89
N ASP A 45 -2.18 -13.81 -13.80
CA ASP A 45 -3.49 -13.20 -13.56
C ASP A 45 -3.43 -11.67 -13.63
N TYR A 46 -2.42 -11.04 -13.02
CA TYR A 46 -2.21 -9.60 -13.14
C TYR A 46 -1.97 -9.20 -14.61
N TRP A 47 -1.06 -9.91 -15.29
CA TRP A 47 -0.68 -9.56 -16.66
C TRP A 47 -1.79 -9.82 -17.67
N ALA A 48 -2.62 -10.85 -17.46
CA ALA A 48 -3.78 -11.12 -18.32
C ALA A 48 -4.77 -9.94 -18.37
N VAL A 49 -4.90 -9.20 -17.27
CA VAL A 49 -5.84 -8.07 -17.17
C VAL A 49 -5.17 -6.72 -17.46
N HIS A 50 -3.91 -6.53 -17.05
CA HIS A 50 -3.30 -5.20 -17.01
C HIS A 50 -2.14 -4.99 -18.00
N ALA A 51 -1.75 -5.99 -18.79
CA ALA A 51 -0.60 -5.85 -19.69
C ALA A 51 -0.76 -4.69 -20.69
N GLU A 52 -1.94 -4.53 -21.29
CA GLU A 52 -2.19 -3.41 -22.22
C GLU A 52 -2.11 -2.06 -21.52
N THR A 53 -2.74 -1.91 -20.35
CA THR A 53 -2.67 -0.69 -19.54
C THR A 53 -1.23 -0.34 -19.16
N VAL A 54 -0.41 -1.32 -18.75
CA VAL A 54 1.00 -1.10 -18.39
C VAL A 54 1.82 -0.69 -19.62
N ARG A 55 1.56 -1.26 -20.80
CA ARG A 55 2.25 -0.91 -22.06
C ARG A 55 1.86 0.49 -22.54
N GLY A 56 0.57 0.83 -22.47
CA GLY A 56 0.02 2.10 -22.94
C GLY A 56 0.23 3.26 -21.97
N GLN A 57 0.31 3.00 -20.66
CA GLN A 57 0.40 4.02 -19.62
C GLN A 57 1.65 3.85 -18.77
N ARG A 58 2.72 4.59 -19.11
CA ARG A 58 4.00 4.52 -18.36
C ARG A 58 3.90 5.11 -16.95
N ARG A 59 3.01 6.07 -16.72
CA ARG A 59 2.83 6.74 -15.42
C ARG A 59 2.39 5.71 -14.38
N GLY A 60 3.05 5.69 -13.23
CA GLY A 60 2.71 4.77 -12.13
C GLY A 60 2.86 3.29 -12.46
N TYR A 61 3.60 2.93 -13.52
CA TYR A 61 3.70 1.56 -14.03
C TYR A 61 2.32 0.97 -14.36
N GLY A 62 1.59 1.60 -15.29
CA GLY A 62 0.20 1.25 -15.58
C GLY A 62 -0.77 1.83 -14.57
N LEU A 63 -0.69 3.14 -14.32
CA LEU A 63 -1.60 3.91 -13.44
C LEU A 63 -1.77 3.29 -12.04
N TRP A 64 -0.68 2.73 -11.47
CA TRP A 64 -0.67 2.08 -10.16
C TRP A 64 -1.62 0.87 -10.02
N THR A 65 -2.09 0.28 -11.13
CA THR A 65 -2.93 -0.95 -11.12
C THR A 65 -2.30 -2.11 -10.34
N TRP A 66 -0.98 -2.17 -10.26
CA TRP A 66 -0.26 -3.17 -9.48
C TRP A 66 -0.46 -3.01 -7.96
N LYS A 67 -0.74 -1.80 -7.45
CA LYS A 67 -0.82 -1.53 -6.00
C LYS A 67 -1.91 -2.35 -5.30
N PRO A 68 -3.20 -2.29 -5.71
CA PRO A 68 -4.21 -3.14 -5.11
C PRO A 68 -3.93 -4.63 -5.31
N TYR A 69 -3.32 -5.01 -6.44
CA TYR A 69 -2.93 -6.40 -6.69
C TYR A 69 -1.90 -6.92 -5.69
N VAL A 70 -0.78 -6.21 -5.49
CA VAL A 70 0.29 -6.67 -4.59
C VAL A 70 -0.14 -6.66 -3.13
N VAL A 71 -0.92 -5.65 -2.72
CA VAL A 71 -1.46 -5.58 -1.35
C VAL A 71 -2.39 -6.75 -1.10
N ARG A 72 -3.37 -6.98 -1.99
CA ARG A 72 -4.32 -8.09 -1.82
C ARG A 72 -3.64 -9.45 -1.88
N ARG A 73 -2.68 -9.62 -2.79
CA ARG A 73 -1.93 -10.87 -2.90
C ARG A 73 -1.21 -11.20 -1.59
N VAL A 74 -0.49 -10.24 -1.01
CA VAL A 74 0.24 -10.49 0.25
C VAL A 74 -0.72 -10.67 1.42
N LEU A 75 -1.83 -9.92 1.49
CA LEU A 75 -2.87 -10.17 2.49
C LEU A 75 -3.35 -11.63 2.48
N ASN A 76 -3.54 -12.21 1.29
CA ASN A 76 -3.95 -13.61 1.15
C ASN A 76 -2.83 -14.63 1.45
N GLU A 77 -1.56 -14.20 1.49
CA GLU A 77 -0.40 -15.07 1.77
C GLU A 77 -0.02 -15.06 3.27
N ILE A 78 -0.40 -14.03 4.01
CA ILE A 78 -0.11 -13.91 5.45
C ILE A 78 -1.24 -14.53 6.30
N PRO A 79 -0.97 -14.96 7.54
CA PRO A 79 -1.99 -15.52 8.42
C PRO A 79 -3.18 -14.57 8.66
N THR A 80 -4.37 -15.15 8.83
CA THR A 80 -5.54 -14.42 9.30
C THR A 80 -5.22 -13.71 10.62
N ASP A 81 -5.77 -12.51 10.80
CA ASP A 81 -5.57 -11.62 11.95
C ASP A 81 -4.21 -10.94 12.10
N ASP A 82 -3.22 -11.31 11.27
CA ASP A 82 -1.96 -10.57 11.17
C ASP A 82 -2.16 -9.25 10.40
N VAL A 83 -1.18 -8.35 10.53
CA VAL A 83 -1.25 -7.00 9.98
C VAL A 83 -0.23 -6.83 8.85
N LEU A 84 -0.68 -6.37 7.69
CA LEU A 84 0.15 -5.94 6.59
C LEU A 84 0.37 -4.43 6.60
N VAL A 85 1.62 -4.01 6.52
CA VAL A 85 2.03 -2.63 6.30
C VAL A 85 2.52 -2.47 4.87
N TYR A 86 1.78 -1.70 4.09
CA TYR A 86 2.22 -1.23 2.77
C TYR A 86 2.89 0.13 2.91
N CYS A 87 4.06 0.31 2.28
CA CYS A 87 4.67 1.62 2.03
C CYS A 87 5.21 1.71 0.60
N ASP A 88 5.06 2.88 -0.02
CA ASP A 88 5.74 3.18 -1.29
C ASP A 88 7.25 3.02 -1.13
N ALA A 89 7.93 2.46 -2.14
CA ALA A 89 9.37 2.19 -2.07
C ALA A 89 10.23 3.46 -1.93
N GLY A 90 9.66 4.64 -2.18
CA GLY A 90 10.31 5.93 -2.00
C GLY A 90 10.41 6.37 -0.53
N CYS A 91 9.64 5.78 0.38
CA CYS A 91 9.67 6.09 1.80
C CYS A 91 10.98 5.65 2.47
N SER A 92 11.13 6.06 3.73
CA SER A 92 12.12 5.53 4.66
C SER A 92 11.47 5.08 5.97
N LEU A 93 12.02 4.03 6.59
CA LEU A 93 11.58 3.53 7.89
C LEU A 93 12.55 3.95 8.98
N ASN A 94 12.02 4.56 10.05
CA ASN A 94 12.81 4.95 11.23
C ASN A 94 12.83 3.79 12.24
N VAL A 95 14.03 3.36 12.65
CA VAL A 95 14.24 2.33 13.67
C VAL A 95 13.63 2.70 15.03
N GLU A 96 13.66 3.98 15.40
CA GLU A 96 13.02 4.48 16.63
C GLU A 96 11.48 4.48 16.54
N GLY A 97 10.93 4.26 15.34
CA GLY A 97 9.50 4.26 15.07
C GLY A 97 8.78 2.95 15.43
N VAL A 98 9.47 1.92 15.91
CA VAL A 98 8.86 0.60 16.24
C VAL A 98 7.68 0.72 17.21
N PRO A 99 7.74 1.48 18.32
CA PRO A 99 6.58 1.65 19.20
C PRO A 99 5.36 2.24 18.48
N ARG A 100 5.60 3.14 17.51
CA ARG A 100 4.52 3.77 16.73
C ARG A 100 3.95 2.80 15.70
N LEU A 101 4.79 1.99 15.05
CA LEU A 101 4.38 0.90 14.16
C LEU A 101 3.46 -0.08 14.89
N ASP A 102 3.83 -0.46 16.11
CA ASP A 102 3.05 -1.34 16.97
C ASP A 102 1.69 -0.74 17.35
N ALA A 103 1.65 0.55 17.67
CA ALA A 103 0.39 1.26 17.89
C ALA A 103 -0.48 1.29 16.63
N TYR A 104 0.10 1.48 15.44
CA TYR A 104 -0.65 1.43 14.18
C TYR A 104 -1.25 0.04 13.90
N ALA A 105 -0.49 -1.03 14.16
CA ALA A 105 -1.00 -2.39 14.01
C ALA A 105 -2.17 -2.65 14.98
N GLY A 106 -2.08 -2.18 16.22
CA GLY A 106 -3.17 -2.26 17.20
C GLY A 106 -4.43 -1.52 16.74
N LEU A 107 -4.28 -0.29 16.21
CA LEU A 107 -5.40 0.50 15.69
C LEU A 107 -6.09 -0.20 14.52
N ALA A 108 -5.32 -0.71 13.55
CA ALA A 108 -5.89 -1.43 12.41
C ALA A 108 -6.61 -2.72 12.86
N ALA A 109 -6.01 -3.48 13.79
CA ALA A 109 -6.58 -4.74 14.25
C ALA A 109 -7.85 -4.56 15.09
N GLY A 110 -7.93 -3.50 15.90
CA GLY A 110 -9.06 -3.23 16.80
C GLY A 110 -10.22 -2.46 16.18
N HIS A 111 -10.06 -1.88 14.99
CA HIS A 111 -11.11 -1.09 14.34
C HIS A 111 -12.02 -1.96 13.45
N PRO A 112 -13.35 -1.73 13.38
CA PRO A 112 -14.25 -2.51 12.53
C PRO A 112 -13.89 -2.52 11.04
N ALA A 113 -13.24 -1.45 10.56
CA ALA A 113 -12.76 -1.36 9.18
C ALA A 113 -11.49 -2.18 8.91
N GLN A 114 -10.86 -2.76 9.94
CA GLN A 114 -9.65 -3.60 9.84
C GLN A 114 -8.47 -2.91 9.13
N MET A 115 -8.47 -1.58 9.13
CA MET A 115 -7.54 -0.77 8.36
C MET A 115 -7.27 0.56 9.04
N LEU A 116 -6.03 1.01 8.94
CA LEU A 116 -5.62 2.38 9.21
C LEU A 116 -5.05 3.00 7.93
N ALA A 117 -5.54 4.19 7.61
CA ALA A 117 -5.05 5.05 6.55
C ALA A 117 -4.75 6.46 7.10
N PHE A 118 -4.03 7.26 6.33
CA PHE A 118 -3.61 8.60 6.74
C PHE A 118 -4.26 9.65 5.86
N THR A 119 -4.61 10.80 6.41
CA THR A 119 -5.17 11.92 5.63
C THR A 119 -4.07 12.90 5.22
N LEU A 120 -4.29 13.57 4.10
CA LEU A 120 -3.53 14.74 3.66
C LEU A 120 -4.46 15.96 3.71
N ASP A 121 -3.91 17.14 3.95
CA ASP A 121 -4.70 18.36 4.15
C ASP A 121 -5.44 18.84 2.90
N GLN A 122 -5.03 18.38 1.70
CA GLN A 122 -5.66 18.77 0.45
C GLN A 122 -7.03 18.09 0.26
N PRO A 123 -8.02 18.79 -0.31
CA PRO A 123 -9.33 18.22 -0.58
C PRO A 123 -9.29 17.22 -1.75
N VAL A 124 -10.09 16.16 -1.66
CA VAL A 124 -10.21 15.14 -2.72
C VAL A 124 -10.55 15.75 -4.08
N GLY A 125 -11.41 16.77 -4.11
CA GLY A 125 -11.91 17.40 -5.33
C GLY A 125 -10.87 18.17 -6.14
N GLU A 126 -9.72 18.51 -5.54
CA GLU A 126 -8.60 19.15 -6.23
C GLU A 126 -7.78 18.13 -7.03
N TRP A 127 -7.63 16.91 -6.51
CA TRP A 127 -6.73 15.88 -7.06
C TRP A 127 -7.43 14.69 -7.69
N THR A 128 -8.76 14.58 -7.52
CA THR A 128 -9.57 13.49 -8.07
C THR A 128 -10.66 14.04 -8.99
N LYS A 129 -10.65 13.60 -10.25
CA LYS A 129 -11.68 13.98 -11.23
C LYS A 129 -13.06 13.54 -10.73
N ARG A 130 -14.06 14.42 -10.85
CA ARG A 130 -15.46 14.10 -10.46
C ARG A 130 -15.97 12.82 -11.11
N ALA A 131 -15.66 12.59 -12.39
CA ALA A 131 -16.04 11.37 -13.10
C ALA A 131 -15.49 10.08 -12.43
N THR A 132 -14.29 10.14 -11.84
CA THR A 132 -13.71 9.02 -11.09
C THR A 132 -14.50 8.73 -9.82
N LEU A 133 -14.94 9.78 -9.11
CA LEU A 133 -15.76 9.64 -7.91
C LEU A 133 -17.15 9.07 -8.24
N GLN A 134 -17.76 9.56 -9.32
CA GLN A 134 -19.05 9.06 -9.82
C GLN A 134 -18.97 7.59 -10.24
N ALA A 135 -17.89 7.20 -10.95
CA ALA A 135 -17.64 5.81 -11.31
C ALA A 135 -17.45 4.90 -10.08
N ALA A 136 -17.00 5.46 -8.95
CA ALA A 136 -16.88 4.77 -7.68
C ALA A 136 -18.16 4.86 -6.80
N ALA A 137 -19.26 5.37 -7.35
CA ALA A 137 -20.52 5.61 -6.63
C ALA A 137 -20.36 6.46 -5.35
N ALA A 138 -19.36 7.34 -5.31
CA ALA A 138 -19.12 8.23 -4.17
C ALA A 138 -20.06 9.44 -4.22
N SER A 139 -20.52 9.90 -3.03
CA SER A 139 -21.29 11.14 -2.92
C SER A 139 -20.43 12.35 -3.27
N ASP A 140 -21.08 13.42 -3.76
CA ASP A 140 -20.38 14.65 -4.16
C ASP A 140 -19.72 15.37 -2.96
N GLU A 141 -20.20 15.11 -1.74
CA GLU A 141 -19.63 15.59 -0.47
C GLU A 141 -18.18 15.12 -0.26
N VAL A 142 -17.82 13.95 -0.78
CA VAL A 142 -16.46 13.40 -0.67
C VAL A 142 -15.42 14.36 -1.25
N ARG A 143 -15.80 15.19 -2.23
CA ARG A 143 -14.90 16.17 -2.86
C ARG A 143 -14.33 17.19 -1.88
N ALA A 144 -15.09 17.55 -0.83
CA ALA A 144 -14.64 18.51 0.18
C ALA A 144 -13.83 17.86 1.31
N ARG A 145 -13.80 16.52 1.39
CA ARG A 145 -13.08 15.81 2.44
C ARG A 145 -11.57 15.84 2.19
N PRO A 146 -10.75 15.76 3.26
CA PRO A 146 -9.31 15.54 3.14
C PRO A 146 -9.01 14.28 2.32
N MET A 147 -7.98 14.35 1.49
CA MET A 147 -7.50 13.19 0.75
C MET A 147 -7.02 12.10 1.70
N VAL A 148 -7.29 10.85 1.35
CA VAL A 148 -6.63 9.70 1.99
C VAL A 148 -5.34 9.41 1.22
N SER A 149 -4.22 9.43 1.95
CA SER A 149 -2.91 9.09 1.44
C SER A 149 -2.87 7.63 1.00
N ALA A 150 -2.40 7.41 -0.23
CA ALA A 150 -2.11 6.08 -0.76
C ALA A 150 -0.64 5.67 -0.56
N THR A 151 0.15 6.48 0.16
CA THR A 151 1.60 6.28 0.34
C THR A 151 1.91 5.16 1.33
N ALA A 152 1.12 5.06 2.40
CA ALA A 152 1.25 4.03 3.42
C ALA A 152 -0.13 3.58 3.90
N LEU A 153 -0.29 2.28 4.09
CA LEU A 153 -1.53 1.65 4.57
C LEU A 153 -1.20 0.56 5.57
N VAL A 154 -2.05 0.39 6.58
CA VAL A 154 -1.93 -0.71 7.55
C VAL A 154 -3.26 -1.46 7.54
N VAL A 155 -3.23 -2.74 7.22
CA VAL A 155 -4.43 -3.54 6.95
C VAL A 155 -4.33 -4.87 7.68
N ARG A 156 -5.36 -5.27 8.43
CA ARG A 156 -5.45 -6.59 9.04
C ARG A 156 -5.95 -7.61 7.99
N SER A 157 -5.34 -8.79 7.99
CA SER A 157 -5.78 -9.93 7.18
C SER A 157 -7.04 -10.56 7.78
N SER A 158 -7.95 -11.00 6.91
CA SER A 158 -9.26 -11.58 7.26
C SER A 158 -9.53 -12.84 6.46
#